data_AF-A0A353EDZ6-F1
#
_entry.id   AF-A0A353EDZ6-F1
#
_cell.length_a   1.000
_cell.length_b   1.000
_cell.length_c   1.000
_cell.angle_alpha   90.00
_cell.angle_beta   90.00
_cell.angle_gamma   90.00
#
_symmetry.space_group_name_H-M   'P 1'
#
loop_
_entity.id
_entity.type
_entity.pdbx_description
1 polymer ?
#
loop_
_entity_poly.entity_id
_entity_poly.type
_entity_poly.pdbx_seq_one_letter_code
_entity_poly.pdbx_strand_id
1 'polypeptide(L)'
;MLRTRFNHMTVYNLILRQQQHTKTFAFFIILIFSLLAYVASTHFMPKLGVLLILQLAIVVISMPCNRVVTNVSCFIFALIYNYFFTLPHYSFHMTELEDIINTIVFLVVSFLTSDFSNRYREKSEALKQAEMRSNILLSVSHDLRTPLSSIIGSLETFKEYQHQISDEKKAELIDGSIEESHRLHRYIEN
;
A
#
# COMPACT_ATOMS: atom_id res chain seq x y z
N MET A 1 5.15 25.69 20.81
CA MET A 1 5.06 25.89 19.35
C MET A 1 6.24 25.35 18.52
N LEU A 2 7.40 24.99 19.12
CA LEU A 2 8.57 24.49 18.38
C LEU A 2 8.57 22.97 18.10
N ARG A 3 7.75 22.18 18.81
CA ARG A 3 7.72 20.69 18.70
C ARG A 3 6.98 20.17 17.46
N THR A 4 6.00 20.91 16.94
CA THR A 4 5.22 20.54 15.74
C THR A 4 6.00 20.72 14.42
N ARG A 5 6.93 21.68 14.34
CA ARG A 5 7.78 21.85 13.14
C ARG A 5 8.84 20.75 12.98
N PHE A 6 9.31 20.15 14.07
CA PHE A 6 10.33 19.10 14.04
C PHE A 6 9.81 17.77 13.47
N ASN A 7 8.54 17.42 13.74
CA ASN A 7 7.91 16.22 13.19
C ASN A 7 7.63 16.35 11.68
N HIS A 8 7.19 17.52 11.20
CA HIS A 8 6.96 17.72 9.76
C HIS A 8 8.23 17.61 8.92
N MET A 9 9.36 18.15 9.39
CA MET A 9 10.62 18.11 8.64
C MET A 9 11.20 16.68 8.59
N THR A 10 11.02 15.90 9.65
CA THR A 10 11.48 14.50 9.71
C THR A 10 10.64 13.57 8.83
N VAL A 11 9.31 13.72 8.84
CA VAL A 11 8.40 12.96 7.97
C VAL A 11 8.59 13.35 6.50
N TYR A 12 8.75 14.64 6.20
CA TYR A 12 9.05 15.12 4.85
C TYR A 12 10.37 14.54 4.33
N ASN A 13 11.42 14.54 5.15
CA ASN A 13 12.70 13.93 4.78
C ASN A 13 12.60 12.40 4.61
N LEU A 14 11.75 11.71 5.39
CA LEU A 14 11.51 10.28 5.22
C LEU A 14 10.80 9.98 3.90
N ILE A 15 9.79 10.79 3.55
CA ILE A 15 9.06 10.69 2.27
C ILE A 15 10.01 10.99 1.10
N LEU A 16 10.84 12.04 1.19
CA LEU A 16 11.84 12.36 0.17
C LEU A 16 12.88 11.24 0.01
N ARG A 17 13.32 10.62 1.10
CA ARG A 17 14.28 9.52 1.05
C ARG A 17 13.67 8.27 0.43
N GLN A 18 12.41 7.93 0.75
CA GLN A 18 11.69 6.84 0.08
C GLN A 18 11.53 7.11 -1.42
N GLN A 19 11.14 8.33 -1.79
CA GLN A 19 11.03 8.77 -3.19
C GLN A 19 12.36 8.66 -3.95
N GLN A 20 13.48 8.94 -3.28
CA GLN A 20 14.82 8.87 -3.89
C GLN A 20 15.24 7.43 -4.19
N HIS A 21 14.96 6.46 -3.30
CA HIS A 21 15.23 5.04 -3.56
C HIS A 21 14.43 4.49 -4.74
N THR A 22 13.19 4.94 -4.90
CA THR A 22 12.34 4.54 -6.03
C THR A 22 12.86 5.05 -7.37
N LYS A 23 13.35 6.31 -7.41
CA LYS A 23 13.92 6.90 -8.63
C LYS A 23 15.23 6.23 -9.05
N THR A 24 16.12 5.95 -8.10
CA THR A 24 17.38 5.24 -8.40
C THR A 24 17.10 3.82 -8.88
N PHE A 25 16.15 3.12 -8.26
CA PHE A 25 15.69 1.80 -8.72
C PHE A 25 15.21 1.84 -10.18
N ALA A 26 14.29 2.77 -10.51
CA ALA A 26 13.77 2.91 -11.87
C ALA A 26 14.88 3.19 -12.89
N PHE A 27 15.86 4.04 -12.55
CA PHE A 27 17.01 4.33 -13.39
C PHE A 27 17.84 3.08 -13.72
N PHE A 28 18.15 2.25 -12.72
CA PHE A 28 18.87 1.00 -12.95
C PHE A 28 18.07 0.01 -13.80
N ILE A 29 16.76 -0.11 -13.57
CA ILE A 29 15.90 -0.98 -14.39
C ILE A 29 15.88 -0.49 -15.84
N ILE A 30 15.76 0.82 -16.08
CA ILE A 30 15.82 1.38 -17.44
C ILE A 30 17.14 1.01 -18.13
N LEU A 31 18.28 1.21 -17.46
CA LEU A 31 19.58 0.85 -18.04
C LEU A 31 19.71 -0.65 -18.33
N ILE A 32 19.37 -1.49 -17.36
CA ILE A 32 19.52 -2.95 -17.46
C ILE A 32 18.63 -3.50 -18.58
N PHE A 33 17.35 -3.12 -18.62
CA PHE A 33 16.42 -3.65 -19.61
C PHE A 33 16.66 -3.08 -21.00
N SER A 34 17.12 -1.83 -21.12
CA SER A 34 17.51 -1.26 -22.42
C SER A 34 18.76 -1.96 -22.98
N LEU A 35 19.75 -2.24 -22.13
CA LEU A 35 20.92 -3.01 -22.51
C LEU A 35 20.54 -4.44 -22.91
N LEU A 36 19.71 -5.10 -22.11
CA LEU A 36 19.23 -6.46 -22.39
C LEU A 36 18.43 -6.51 -23.70
N ALA A 37 17.56 -5.53 -23.93
CA ALA A 37 16.81 -5.37 -25.18
C ALA A 37 17.74 -5.19 -26.39
N TYR A 38 18.77 -4.35 -26.27
CA TYR A 38 19.75 -4.12 -27.32
C TYR A 38 20.57 -5.38 -27.64
N VAL A 39 21.05 -6.10 -26.62
CA VAL A 39 21.76 -7.36 -26.82
C VAL A 39 20.84 -8.40 -27.47
N ALA A 40 19.61 -8.52 -26.99
CA ALA A 40 18.63 -9.45 -27.53
C ALA A 40 18.27 -9.17 -29.01
N SER A 41 18.18 -7.89 -29.40
CA SER A 41 17.89 -7.51 -30.79
C SER A 41 19.04 -7.85 -31.74
N THR A 42 20.30 -7.77 -31.28
CA THR A 42 21.46 -8.12 -32.12
C THR A 42 21.59 -9.63 -32.36
N HIS A 43 21.19 -10.46 -31.39
CA HIS A 43 21.48 -11.88 -31.42
C HIS A 43 20.34 -12.73 -31.99
N PHE A 44 19.05 -12.44 -31.69
CA PHE A 44 17.98 -13.40 -32.04
C PHE A 44 16.54 -12.85 -32.11
N MET A 45 16.25 -11.63 -31.64
CA MET A 45 14.86 -11.20 -31.42
C MET A 45 14.26 -10.33 -32.54
N PRO A 46 13.04 -10.64 -33.01
CA PRO A 46 12.27 -9.70 -33.84
C PRO A 46 11.90 -8.45 -33.03
N LYS A 47 11.59 -7.33 -33.71
CA LYS A 47 11.22 -6.05 -33.09
C LYS A 47 10.11 -6.19 -32.03
N LEU A 48 9.12 -7.06 -32.25
CA LEU A 48 8.04 -7.34 -31.29
C LEU A 48 8.57 -7.95 -29.98
N GLY A 49 9.59 -8.80 -30.04
CA GLY A 49 10.20 -9.39 -28.83
C GLY A 49 10.89 -8.35 -27.96
N VAL A 50 11.49 -7.33 -28.59
CA VAL A 50 12.11 -6.19 -27.88
C VAL A 50 11.06 -5.41 -27.10
N LEU A 51 9.91 -5.11 -27.71
CA LEU A 51 8.80 -4.40 -27.04
C LEU A 51 8.30 -5.14 -25.80
N LEU A 52 8.22 -6.48 -25.84
CA LEU A 52 7.83 -7.29 -24.69
C LEU A 52 8.83 -7.18 -23.53
N ILE A 53 10.12 -7.13 -23.82
CA ILE A 53 11.17 -6.92 -22.81
C ILE A 53 11.02 -5.53 -22.17
N LEU A 54 10.82 -4.49 -22.97
CA LEU A 54 10.61 -3.14 -22.46
C LEU A 54 9.29 -3.05 -21.67
N GLN A 55 8.25 -3.78 -22.08
CA GLN A 55 6.97 -3.84 -21.37
C GLN A 55 7.14 -4.52 -20.00
N LEU A 56 7.92 -5.60 -19.94
CA LEU A 56 8.26 -6.27 -18.69
C LEU A 56 8.99 -5.30 -17.73
N ALA A 57 9.90 -4.47 -18.24
CA ALA A 57 10.58 -3.45 -17.44
C ALA A 57 9.58 -2.47 -16.81
N ILE A 58 8.57 -2.02 -17.56
CA ILE A 58 7.51 -1.13 -17.06
C ILE A 58 6.71 -1.79 -15.94
N VAL A 59 6.35 -3.07 -16.07
CA VAL A 59 5.65 -3.82 -15.02
C VAL A 59 6.50 -3.89 -13.74
N VAL A 60 7.80 -4.14 -13.88
CA VAL A 60 8.73 -4.19 -12.73
C VAL A 60 8.87 -2.82 -12.07
N ILE A 61 8.86 -1.73 -12.84
CA ILE A 61 8.89 -0.36 -12.30
C ILE A 61 7.55 0.00 -11.63
N SER A 62 6.41 -0.37 -12.21
CA SER A 62 5.09 0.05 -11.72
C SER A 62 4.73 -0.54 -10.35
N MET A 63 5.29 -1.71 -10.00
CA MET A 63 5.01 -2.40 -8.75
C MET A 63 5.57 -1.73 -7.49
N PRO A 64 6.83 -1.24 -7.44
CA PRO A 64 7.36 -0.50 -6.30
C PRO A 64 7.29 1.02 -6.48
N CYS A 65 7.14 1.53 -7.71
CA CYS A 65 7.24 2.96 -7.96
C CYS A 65 5.91 3.72 -7.84
N ASN A 66 6.03 5.04 -7.68
CA ASN A 66 4.89 5.94 -7.73
C ASN A 66 4.43 6.14 -9.20
N ARG A 67 3.23 6.69 -9.37
CA ARG A 67 2.63 6.95 -10.69
C ARG A 67 3.48 7.89 -11.56
N VAL A 68 4.09 8.91 -10.97
CA VAL A 68 4.87 9.93 -11.72
C VAL A 68 6.13 9.32 -12.34
N VAL A 69 6.92 8.61 -11.54
CA VAL A 69 8.15 7.92 -11.98
C VAL A 69 7.81 6.89 -13.05
N THR A 70 6.76 6.10 -12.84
CA THR A 70 6.33 5.09 -13.82
C THR A 70 5.92 5.73 -15.15
N ASN A 71 5.10 6.78 -15.12
CA ASN A 71 4.67 7.49 -16.34
C ASN A 71 5.86 8.11 -17.10
N VAL A 72 6.81 8.70 -16.37
CA VAL A 72 8.05 9.22 -16.98
C VAL A 72 8.84 8.08 -17.62
N SER A 73 8.97 6.93 -16.95
CA SER A 73 9.62 5.74 -17.51
C SER A 73 8.92 5.21 -18.77
N CYS A 74 7.58 5.27 -18.86
CA CYS A 74 6.84 4.88 -20.07
C CYS A 74 7.29 5.69 -21.30
N PHE A 75 7.40 7.02 -21.14
CA PHE A 75 7.90 7.88 -22.21
C PHE A 75 9.37 7.64 -22.51
N ILE A 76 10.21 7.47 -21.49
CA ILE A 76 11.64 7.18 -21.68
C ILE A 76 11.81 5.89 -22.48
N PHE A 77 11.08 4.81 -22.14
CA PHE A 77 11.17 3.56 -22.88
C PHE A 77 10.61 3.66 -24.30
N ALA A 78 9.54 4.44 -24.53
CA ALA A 78 9.06 4.70 -25.89
C ALA A 78 10.10 5.45 -26.73
N LEU A 79 10.79 6.43 -26.15
CA LEU A 79 11.88 7.14 -26.82
C LEU A 79 13.10 6.23 -27.07
N ILE A 80 13.46 5.37 -26.11
CA ILE A 80 14.52 4.37 -26.28
C ILE A 80 14.16 3.40 -27.40
N TYR A 81 12.91 2.91 -27.43
CA TYR A 81 12.42 2.03 -28.48
C TYR A 81 12.56 2.69 -29.85
N ASN A 82 12.04 3.91 -29.99
CA ASN A 82 12.09 4.65 -31.25
C ASN A 82 13.52 4.95 -31.69
N TYR A 83 14.38 5.43 -30.79
CA TYR A 83 15.74 5.84 -31.14
C TYR A 83 16.66 4.67 -31.52
N PHE A 84 16.57 3.53 -30.81
CA PHE A 84 17.48 2.40 -31.03
C PHE A 84 16.95 1.34 -32.00
N PHE A 85 15.63 1.14 -32.09
CA PHE A 85 15.07 -0.06 -32.74
C PHE A 85 14.16 0.24 -33.95
N THR A 86 13.72 1.49 -34.12
CA THR A 86 12.96 1.94 -35.31
C THR A 86 13.92 2.45 -36.39
N LEU A 87 13.58 2.22 -37.67
CA LEU A 87 14.31 2.75 -38.82
C LEU A 87 13.78 4.15 -39.20
N PRO A 88 14.63 5.13 -39.55
CA PRO A 88 16.10 5.09 -39.47
C PRO A 88 16.61 5.13 -38.02
N HIS A 89 17.58 4.27 -37.71
CA HIS A 89 18.18 4.20 -36.37
C HIS A 89 18.84 5.51 -35.97
N TYR A 90 18.85 5.79 -34.66
CA TYR A 90 19.41 6.99 -34.05
C TYR A 90 18.70 8.29 -34.51
N SER A 91 17.43 8.17 -34.86
CA SER A 91 16.56 9.28 -35.25
C SER A 91 15.19 9.11 -34.59
N PHE A 92 14.50 10.23 -34.37
CA PHE A 92 13.12 10.23 -33.89
C PHE A 92 12.08 10.15 -35.01
N HIS A 93 12.52 10.00 -36.26
CA HIS A 93 11.64 9.87 -37.40
C HIS A 93 11.19 8.41 -37.56
N MET A 94 9.87 8.19 -37.67
CA MET A 94 9.31 6.87 -37.95
C MET A 94 8.76 6.86 -39.38
N THR A 95 9.39 6.08 -40.25
CA THR A 95 8.96 5.96 -41.66
C THR A 95 7.87 4.91 -41.83
N GLU A 96 7.96 3.81 -41.07
CA GLU A 96 7.06 2.66 -41.19
C GLU A 96 5.85 2.78 -40.26
N LEU A 97 4.65 2.55 -40.81
CA LEU A 97 3.40 2.58 -40.04
C LEU A 97 3.40 1.55 -38.90
N GLU A 98 4.03 0.40 -39.12
CA GLU A 98 4.15 -0.67 -38.11
C GLU A 98 4.85 -0.18 -36.84
N ASP A 99 5.94 0.58 -36.97
CA ASP A 99 6.71 1.09 -35.84
C ASP A 99 5.94 2.19 -35.06
N ILE A 100 5.11 2.97 -35.77
CA ILE A 100 4.18 3.94 -35.16
C ILE A 100 3.12 3.22 -34.34
N ILE A 101 2.44 2.23 -34.93
CA ILE A 101 1.41 1.44 -34.25
C ILE A 101 1.99 0.74 -33.02
N ASN A 102 3.15 0.10 -33.17
CA ASN A 102 3.85 -0.57 -32.06
C ASN A 102 4.14 0.39 -30.90
N THR A 103 4.62 1.60 -31.19
CA THR A 103 4.91 2.60 -30.15
C THR A 103 3.63 3.09 -29.47
N ILE A 104 2.55 3.32 -30.22
CA ILE A 104 1.24 3.72 -29.66
C ILE A 104 0.70 2.62 -28.76
N VAL A 105 0.68 1.37 -29.23
CA VAL A 105 0.21 0.22 -28.46
C VAL A 105 1.04 0.04 -27.19
N PHE A 106 2.37 0.12 -27.29
CA PHE A 106 3.28 0.07 -26.15
C PHE A 106 2.95 1.15 -25.10
N LEU A 107 2.77 2.40 -25.54
CA LEU A 107 2.41 3.50 -24.63
C LEU A 107 1.06 3.24 -23.96
N VAL A 108 0.04 2.84 -24.72
CA VAL A 108 -1.29 2.53 -24.18
C VAL A 108 -1.21 1.44 -23.13
N VAL A 109 -0.58 0.30 -23.44
CA VAL A 109 -0.45 -0.83 -22.49
C VAL A 109 0.38 -0.43 -21.27
N SER A 110 1.46 0.35 -21.46
CA SER A 110 2.29 0.85 -20.36
C SER A 110 1.52 1.79 -19.43
N PHE A 111 0.70 2.70 -19.95
CA PHE A 111 -0.16 3.55 -19.14
C PHE A 111 -1.26 2.77 -18.42
N LEU A 112 -1.90 1.81 -19.10
CA LEU A 112 -2.88 0.93 -18.46
C LEU A 112 -2.25 0.14 -17.32
N THR A 113 -1.03 -0.37 -17.53
CA THR A 113 -0.25 -1.07 -16.51
C THR A 113 0.03 -0.15 -15.31
N SER A 114 0.49 1.08 -15.55
CA SER A 114 0.73 2.06 -14.49
C SER A 114 -0.54 2.42 -13.72
N ASP A 115 -1.67 2.63 -14.40
CA ASP A 115 -2.94 2.94 -13.74
C ASP A 115 -3.46 1.75 -12.95
N PHE A 116 -3.39 0.54 -13.51
CA PHE A 116 -3.78 -0.69 -12.83
C PHE A 116 -2.96 -0.94 -11.57
N SER A 117 -1.63 -0.85 -11.65
CA SER A 117 -0.75 -1.00 -10.48
C SER A 117 -1.05 0.06 -9.40
N ASN A 118 -1.34 1.30 -9.80
CA ASN A 118 -1.69 2.36 -8.86
C ASN A 118 -3.03 2.08 -8.15
N ARG A 119 -4.07 1.75 -8.91
CA ARG A 119 -5.39 1.40 -8.36
C ARG A 119 -5.34 0.16 -7.46
N TYR A 120 -4.54 -0.83 -7.84
CA TYR A 120 -4.32 -2.02 -7.03
C TYR A 120 -3.69 -1.68 -5.68
N ARG A 121 -2.69 -0.79 -5.66
CA ARG A 121 -2.05 -0.32 -4.42
C ARG A 121 -3.04 0.44 -3.53
N GLU A 122 -3.78 1.40 -4.11
CA GLU A 122 -4.77 2.19 -3.37
C GLU A 122 -5.82 1.29 -2.69
N LYS A 123 -6.31 0.28 -3.42
CA LYS A 123 -7.24 -0.71 -2.86
C LYS A 123 -6.59 -1.56 -1.76
N SER A 124 -5.35 -2.03 -1.97
CA SER A 124 -4.63 -2.83 -0.97
C SER A 124 -4.38 -2.05 0.32
N GLU A 125 -4.01 -0.77 0.21
CA GLU A 125 -3.80 0.11 1.35
C GLU A 125 -5.12 0.39 2.09
N ALA A 126 -6.21 0.64 1.35
CA ALA A 126 -7.53 0.82 1.94
C ALA A 126 -8.01 -0.44 2.69
N LEU A 127 -7.80 -1.63 2.12
CA LEU A 127 -8.13 -2.90 2.77
C LEU A 127 -7.31 -3.12 4.05
N LYS A 128 -6.00 -2.88 4.01
CA LYS A 128 -5.13 -2.99 5.20
C LYS A 128 -5.57 -2.03 6.31
N GLN A 129 -5.95 -0.80 5.96
CA GLN A 129 -6.47 0.16 6.93
C GLN A 129 -7.81 -0.30 7.53
N ALA A 130 -8.71 -0.84 6.69
CA ALA A 130 -9.98 -1.38 7.16
C ALA A 130 -9.78 -2.59 8.09
N GLU A 131 -8.87 -3.50 7.74
CA GLU A 131 -8.50 -4.65 8.55
C GLU A 131 -7.90 -4.21 9.90
N MET A 132 -6.96 -3.26 9.88
CA MET A 132 -6.38 -2.70 11.11
C MET A 132 -7.47 -2.09 12.02
N ARG A 133 -8.40 -1.31 11.45
CA ARG A 133 -9.53 -0.75 12.20
C ARG A 133 -10.42 -1.85 12.78
N SER A 134 -10.74 -2.87 11.99
CA SER A 134 -11.55 -4.01 12.44
C SER A 134 -10.87 -4.75 13.58
N ASN A 135 -9.57 -5.03 13.47
CA ASN A 135 -8.79 -5.71 14.50
C ASN A 135 -8.74 -4.91 15.80
N ILE A 136 -8.59 -3.58 15.71
CA ILE A 136 -8.67 -2.69 16.87
C ILE A 136 -10.05 -2.77 17.51
N LEU A 137 -11.13 -2.65 16.73
CA LEU A 137 -12.50 -2.74 17.24
C LEU A 137 -12.81 -4.09 17.89
N LEU A 138 -12.31 -5.19 17.31
CA LEU A 138 -12.44 -6.53 17.88
C LEU A 138 -11.70 -6.67 19.22
N SER A 139 -10.46 -6.19 19.28
CA SER A 139 -9.66 -6.21 20.52
C SER A 139 -10.35 -5.42 21.64
N VAL A 140 -10.80 -4.19 21.34
CA VAL A 140 -11.53 -3.36 22.30
C VAL A 140 -12.82 -4.05 22.73
N SER A 141 -13.58 -4.62 21.79
CA SER A 141 -14.83 -5.32 22.12
C SER A 141 -14.60 -6.52 23.05
N HIS A 142 -13.50 -7.27 22.87
CA HIS A 142 -13.14 -8.38 23.75
C HIS A 142 -12.79 -7.89 25.15
N ASP A 143 -11.98 -6.84 25.25
CA ASP A 143 -11.52 -6.28 26.52
C ASP A 143 -12.67 -5.64 27.32
N LEU A 144 -13.69 -5.10 26.65
CA LEU A 144 -14.90 -4.59 27.30
C LEU A 144 -15.88 -5.71 27.71
N ARG A 145 -15.92 -6.83 26.99
CA ARG A 145 -16.86 -7.94 27.27
C ARG A 145 -16.57 -8.61 28.60
N THR A 146 -15.30 -8.86 28.92
CA THR A 146 -14.88 -9.57 30.15
C THR A 146 -15.39 -8.89 31.44
N PRO A 147 -15.11 -7.61 31.71
CA PRO A 147 -15.60 -6.92 32.91
C PRO A 147 -17.12 -6.78 32.89
N LEU A 148 -17.73 -6.54 31.71
CA LEU A 148 -19.19 -6.45 31.59
C LEU A 148 -19.89 -7.77 31.97
N SER A 149 -19.38 -8.91 31.50
CA SER A 149 -19.89 -10.23 31.89
C SER A 149 -19.74 -10.49 33.39
N SER A 150 -18.64 -10.02 34.01
CA SER A 150 -18.45 -10.11 35.46
C SER A 150 -19.48 -9.28 36.24
N ILE A 151 -19.71 -8.02 35.82
CA ILE A 151 -20.72 -7.14 36.41
C ILE A 151 -22.11 -7.76 36.29
N ILE A 152 -22.49 -8.24 35.10
CA ILE A 152 -23.79 -8.87 34.87
C ILE A 152 -23.96 -10.10 35.77
N GLY A 153 -22.96 -10.99 35.84
CA GLY A 153 -23.03 -12.20 36.68
C GLY A 153 -23.15 -11.91 38.18
N SER A 154 -22.43 -10.92 38.69
CA SER A 154 -22.54 -10.48 40.09
C SER A 154 -23.93 -9.91 40.40
N LEU A 155 -24.49 -9.10 39.48
CA LEU A 155 -25.83 -8.52 39.64
C LEU A 155 -26.95 -9.56 39.49
N GLU A 156 -26.81 -10.54 38.60
CA GLU A 156 -27.75 -11.66 38.47
C GLU A 156 -27.76 -12.52 39.75
N THR A 157 -26.58 -12.85 40.29
CA THR A 157 -26.44 -13.60 41.54
C THR A 157 -27.09 -12.84 42.71
N PHE A 158 -26.86 -11.53 42.80
CA PHE A 158 -27.49 -10.69 43.79
C PHE A 158 -29.02 -10.72 43.66
N LYS A 159 -29.54 -10.53 42.43
CA LYS A 159 -30.99 -10.51 42.17
C LYS A 159 -31.68 -11.84 42.53
N GLU A 160 -31.05 -12.98 42.22
CA GLU A 160 -31.65 -14.30 42.42
C GLU A 160 -31.64 -14.74 43.89
N TYR A 161 -30.56 -14.44 44.62
CA TYR A 161 -30.36 -14.93 45.99
C TYR A 161 -30.45 -13.84 47.07
N GLN A 162 -30.88 -12.61 46.76
CA GLN A 162 -30.91 -11.48 47.72
C GLN A 162 -31.60 -11.77 49.07
N HIS A 163 -32.55 -12.70 49.12
CA HIS A 163 -33.26 -13.06 50.36
C HIS A 163 -32.62 -14.23 51.12
N GLN A 164 -31.60 -14.88 50.53
CA GLN A 164 -30.97 -16.11 51.03
C GLN A 164 -29.50 -15.93 51.42
N ILE A 165 -28.87 -14.81 51.03
CA ILE A 165 -27.46 -14.50 51.33
C ILE A 165 -27.32 -13.44 52.43
N SER A 166 -26.23 -13.51 53.19
CA SER A 166 -25.93 -12.54 54.26
C SER A 166 -25.73 -11.13 53.72
N ASP A 167 -25.97 -10.12 54.56
CA ASP A 167 -25.76 -8.72 54.17
C ASP A 167 -24.29 -8.41 53.82
N GLU A 168 -23.36 -9.15 54.42
CA GLU A 168 -21.93 -9.09 54.09
C GLU A 168 -21.66 -9.55 52.63
N LYS A 169 -22.30 -10.65 52.20
CA LYS A 169 -22.18 -11.15 50.82
C LYS A 169 -22.87 -10.24 49.79
N LYS A 170 -23.95 -9.56 50.19
CA LYS A 170 -24.61 -8.53 49.36
C LYS A 170 -23.67 -7.36 49.08
N ALA A 171 -23.00 -6.86 50.13
CA ALA A 171 -22.04 -5.77 50.00
C ALA A 171 -20.89 -6.17 49.07
N GLU A 172 -20.34 -7.37 49.23
CA GLU A 172 -19.27 -7.90 48.37
C GLU A 172 -19.64 -7.92 46.87
N LEU A 173 -20.85 -8.38 46.52
CA LEU A 173 -21.32 -8.43 45.12
C LEU A 173 -21.52 -7.04 44.51
N ILE A 174 -22.06 -6.09 45.30
CA ILE A 174 -22.27 -4.71 44.85
C ILE A 174 -20.94 -3.99 44.69
N ASP A 175 -20.06 -4.06 45.69
CA ASP A 175 -18.77 -3.40 45.68
C ASP A 175 -17.88 -3.94 44.54
N GLY A 176 -17.88 -5.26 44.31
CA GLY A 176 -17.17 -5.85 43.18
C GLY A 176 -17.71 -5.38 41.81
N SER A 177 -19.02 -5.20 41.69
CA SER A 177 -19.65 -4.67 40.45
C SER A 177 -19.30 -3.20 40.22
N ILE A 178 -19.25 -2.39 41.28
CA ILE A 178 -18.85 -0.98 41.23
C ILE A 178 -17.36 -0.85 40.88
N GLU A 179 -16.50 -1.69 41.47
CA GLU A 179 -15.07 -1.70 41.15
C GLU A 179 -14.82 -2.03 39.67
N GLU A 180 -15.46 -3.08 39.14
CA GLU A 180 -15.34 -3.45 37.73
C GLU A 180 -15.91 -2.36 36.80
N SER A 181 -16.98 -1.67 37.21
CA SER A 181 -17.51 -0.52 36.47
C SER A 181 -16.51 0.65 36.41
N HIS A 182 -15.85 0.96 37.53
CA HIS A 182 -14.80 1.99 37.57
C HIS A 182 -13.54 1.59 36.80
N ARG A 183 -13.17 0.31 36.81
CA ARG A 183 -12.09 -0.21 35.96
C ARG A 183 -12.42 -0.05 34.47
N LEU A 184 -13.63 -0.45 34.06
CA LEU A 184 -14.11 -0.31 32.70
C LEU A 184 -14.13 1.16 32.24
N HIS A 185 -14.63 2.07 33.09
CA HIS A 185 -14.67 3.49 32.79
C HIS A 185 -13.25 4.07 32.57
N ARG A 186 -12.29 3.73 33.44
CA ARG A 186 -10.88 4.12 33.29
C ARG A 186 -10.21 3.55 32.03
N TYR A 187 -10.67 2.39 31.54
CA TYR A 187 -10.16 1.79 30.31
C TYR A 187 -10.64 2.53 29.06
N ILE A 188 -11.83 3.15 29.10
CA ILE A 188 -12.41 3.90 27.97
C ILE A 188 -11.87 5.34 27.88
N GLU A 189 -11.50 5.95 29.03
CA GLU A 189 -11.00 7.33 29.07
C GLU A 189 -9.50 7.49 28.71
N ASN A 190 -8.72 6.41 28.77
CA ASN A 190 -7.28 6.41 28.41
C ASN A 190 -7.04 5.94 26.97
#